data_AF-A0A8C7HMP2-F1
#
_entry.id   AF-A0A8C7HMP2-F1
#
_cell.length_a   1.000
_cell.length_b   1.000
_cell.length_c   1.000
_cell.angle_alpha   90.00
_cell.angle_beta   90.00
_cell.angle_gamma   90.00
#
_symmetry.space_group_name_H-M   'P 1'
#
loop_
_entity.id
_entity.type
_entity.pdbx_description
1 polymer ?
#
loop_
_entity_poly.entity_id
_entity_poly.type
_entity_poly.pdbx_seq_one_letter_code
_entity_poly.pdbx_strand_id
1 'polypeptide(L)'
;MPSSHSQFIWFFVVYFFLFLYLRMHQTNNARCVELLWRHILSITLLGVALSVSYSRVYLLYHTWSQVFYGGVAGSTIGVVWFFFTQEVLTPLFPKIAAWPISEFFLVRDTSLIPNILWFEYTVTRSEARNRQRKLGTKLQ
;
A
#
# COMPACT_ATOMS: atom_id res chain seq x y z
N MET A 1 -5.62 8.13 -29.24
CA MET A 1 -5.71 7.16 -28.11
C MET A 1 -5.63 7.92 -26.79
N PRO A 2 -6.35 7.51 -25.74
CA PRO A 2 -6.16 8.09 -24.39
C PRO A 2 -4.73 7.86 -23.88
N SER A 3 -4.22 8.75 -23.03
CA SER A 3 -2.82 8.70 -22.61
C SER A 3 -2.57 7.56 -21.61
N SER A 4 -1.75 6.57 -21.98
CA SER A 4 -1.38 5.45 -21.08
C SER A 4 -0.67 5.91 -19.80
N HIS A 5 0.12 6.99 -19.88
CA HIS A 5 0.77 7.58 -18.70
C HIS A 5 -0.25 8.13 -17.72
N SER A 6 -1.29 8.79 -18.24
CA SER A 6 -2.39 9.29 -17.42
C SER A 6 -3.21 8.13 -16.84
N GLN A 7 -3.53 7.10 -17.64
CA GLN A 7 -4.21 5.90 -17.14
C GLN A 7 -3.47 5.25 -15.97
N PHE A 8 -2.16 5.03 -16.10
CA PHE A 8 -1.36 4.39 -15.08
C PHE A 8 -1.28 5.24 -13.80
N ILE A 9 -1.00 6.54 -13.91
CA ILE A 9 -0.81 7.37 -12.71
C ILE A 9 -2.12 7.59 -11.95
N TRP A 10 -3.24 7.74 -12.66
CA TRP A 10 -4.56 7.88 -12.03
C TRP A 10 -5.07 6.56 -11.43
N PHE A 11 -4.76 5.42 -12.05
CA PHE A 11 -4.95 4.10 -11.44
C PHE A 11 -4.19 4.01 -10.11
N PHE A 12 -2.89 4.31 -10.13
CA PHE A 12 -2.03 4.22 -8.96
C PHE A 12 -2.52 5.12 -7.83
N VAL A 13 -2.79 6.40 -8.12
CA VAL A 13 -3.22 7.38 -7.12
C VAL A 13 -4.56 7.01 -6.49
N VAL A 14 -5.56 6.61 -7.29
CA VAL A 14 -6.86 6.19 -6.76
C VAL A 14 -6.73 4.93 -5.92
N TYR A 15 -5.97 3.94 -6.37
CA TYR A 15 -5.74 2.71 -5.61
C TYR A 15 -5.09 3.03 -4.24
N PHE A 16 -4.03 3.84 -4.23
CA PHE A 16 -3.35 4.23 -2.99
C PHE A 16 -4.24 5.08 -2.08
N PHE A 17 -5.07 5.95 -2.65
CA PHE A 17 -6.03 6.72 -1.86
C PHE A 17 -7.01 5.78 -1.14
N LEU A 18 -7.64 4.86 -1.88
CA LEU A 18 -8.52 3.86 -1.27
C LEU A 18 -7.79 3.00 -0.23
N PHE A 19 -6.55 2.61 -0.49
CA PHE A 19 -5.73 1.86 0.46
C PHE A 19 -5.47 2.63 1.77
N LEU A 20 -5.06 3.90 1.67
CA LEU A 20 -4.76 4.73 2.84
C LEU A 20 -6.00 5.05 3.69
N TYR A 21 -7.18 5.21 3.08
CA TYR A 21 -8.40 5.58 3.81
C TYR A 21 -9.26 4.40 4.23
N LEU A 22 -9.38 3.36 3.38
CA LEU A 22 -10.27 2.23 3.64
C LEU A 22 -9.55 1.02 4.24
N ARG A 23 -8.32 0.74 3.79
CA ARG A 23 -7.60 -0.47 4.24
C ARG A 23 -6.70 -0.22 5.45
N MET A 24 -6.00 0.91 5.49
CA MET A 24 -5.05 1.18 6.56
C MET A 24 -5.77 1.37 7.90
N HIS A 25 -5.71 0.35 8.76
CA HIS A 25 -6.35 0.35 10.06
C HIS A 25 -5.70 1.39 10.98
N GLN A 26 -6.51 2.11 11.75
CA GLN A 26 -6.04 3.21 12.59
C GLN A 26 -5.48 2.65 13.89
N THR A 27 -4.23 2.94 14.22
CA THR A 27 -3.70 2.55 15.53
C THR A 27 -4.14 3.58 16.56
N ASN A 28 -4.76 3.11 17.65
CA ASN A 28 -5.49 3.97 18.59
C ASN A 28 -4.61 5.01 19.32
N ASN A 29 -3.28 4.84 19.29
CA ASN A 29 -2.36 5.60 20.13
C ASN A 29 -1.90 6.94 19.50
N ALA A 30 -2.08 7.14 18.18
CA ALA A 30 -1.56 8.32 17.48
C ALA A 30 -2.49 8.84 16.37
N ARG A 31 -3.81 8.85 16.64
CA ARG A 31 -4.86 9.19 15.66
C ARG A 31 -4.61 10.49 14.86
N CYS A 32 -4.17 11.56 15.52
CA CYS A 32 -3.92 12.84 14.84
C CYS A 32 -2.72 12.77 13.87
N VAL A 33 -1.61 12.19 14.33
CA VAL A 33 -0.38 12.06 13.52
C VAL A 33 -0.61 11.12 12.33
N GLU A 34 -1.33 10.02 12.53
CA GLU A 34 -1.67 9.10 11.45
C GLU A 34 -2.59 9.75 10.40
N LEU A 35 -3.61 10.49 10.83
CA LEU A 35 -4.51 11.22 9.91
C LEU A 35 -3.75 12.29 9.11
N LEU A 36 -2.92 13.07 9.78
CA LEU A 36 -2.10 14.11 9.14
C LEU A 36 -1.14 13.50 8.11
N TRP A 37 -0.49 12.38 8.46
CA TRP A 37 0.38 11.66 7.53
C TRP A 37 -0.38 11.13 6.31
N ARG A 38 -1.58 10.56 6.49
CA ARG A 38 -2.44 10.10 5.38
C ARG A 38 -2.80 11.25 4.44
N HIS A 39 -3.15 12.41 4.98
CA HIS A 39 -3.47 13.58 4.17
C HIS A 39 -2.25 14.11 3.40
N ILE A 40 -1.08 14.21 4.05
CA ILE A 40 0.17 14.62 3.39
C ILE A 40 0.52 13.68 2.24
N LEU A 41 0.45 12.36 2.47
CA LEU A 41 0.70 11.37 1.42
C LEU A 41 -0.31 11.50 0.27
N SER A 42 -1.59 11.69 0.59
CA SER A 42 -2.64 11.85 -0.41
C SER A 42 -2.43 13.08 -1.29
N ILE A 43 -2.09 14.22 -0.67
CA ILE A 43 -1.80 15.47 -1.38
C ILE A 43 -0.56 15.30 -2.27
N THR A 44 0.48 14.65 -1.74
CA THR A 44 1.72 14.37 -2.50
C THR A 44 1.42 13.50 -3.73
N LEU A 45 0.64 12.43 -3.57
CA LEU A 45 0.24 11.56 -4.67
C LEU A 45 -0.57 12.31 -5.72
N LEU A 46 -1.52 13.15 -5.31
CA LEU A 46 -2.29 13.98 -6.21
C LEU A 46 -1.39 14.96 -6.99
N GLY A 47 -0.42 15.58 -6.32
CA GLY A 47 0.57 16.44 -6.94
C GLY A 47 1.39 15.73 -8.03
N VAL A 48 1.81 14.48 -7.76
CA VAL A 48 2.51 13.64 -8.76
C VAL A 48 1.59 13.32 -9.95
N ALA A 49 0.33 12.96 -9.69
CA ALA A 49 -0.65 12.65 -10.73
C ALA A 49 -0.86 13.83 -11.71
N LEU A 50 -1.03 15.02 -11.13
CA LEU A 50 -1.20 16.25 -11.88
C LEU A 50 0.07 16.62 -12.63
N SER A 51 1.25 16.50 -12.01
CA SER A 51 2.54 16.77 -12.67
C SER A 51 2.77 15.84 -13.88
N VAL A 52 2.53 14.54 -13.73
CA VAL A 52 2.65 13.57 -14.83
C VAL A 52 1.64 13.89 -15.93
N SER A 53 0.39 14.17 -15.58
CA SER A 53 -0.67 14.53 -16.54
C SER A 53 -0.35 15.83 -17.29
N TYR A 54 0.13 16.85 -16.58
CA TYR A 54 0.57 18.12 -17.17
C TYR A 54 1.75 17.94 -18.10
N SER A 55 2.75 17.12 -17.73
CA SER A 55 3.92 16.84 -18.57
C SER A 55 3.54 16.32 -19.96
N ARG A 56 2.44 15.54 -20.06
CA ARG A 56 1.97 14.97 -21.33
C ARG A 56 1.39 16.04 -22.26
N VAL A 57 0.76 17.07 -21.69
CA VAL A 57 0.24 18.19 -22.47
C VAL A 57 1.34 19.20 -22.79
N TYR A 58 2.20 19.50 -21.82
CA TYR A 58 3.31 20.44 -21.97
C TYR A 58 4.30 20.02 -23.06
N LEU A 59 4.64 18.73 -23.13
CA LEU A 59 5.51 18.18 -24.18
C LEU A 59 4.77 17.93 -25.51
N LEU A 60 3.52 18.37 -25.63
CA LEU A 60 2.68 18.25 -26.82
C LEU A 60 2.42 16.81 -27.29
N TYR A 61 2.63 15.81 -26.42
CA TYR A 61 2.35 14.41 -26.75
C TYR A 61 0.85 14.10 -26.76
N HIS A 62 0.06 14.79 -25.93
CA HIS A 62 -1.37 14.52 -25.78
C HIS A 62 -2.18 15.81 -25.59
N THR A 63 -3.44 15.78 -26.03
CA THR A 63 -4.41 16.82 -25.74
C THR A 63 -5.00 16.65 -24.34
N TRP A 64 -5.55 17.74 -23.78
CA TRP A 64 -6.28 17.71 -22.50
C TRP A 64 -7.37 16.65 -22.46
N SER A 65 -8.11 16.46 -23.57
CA SER A 65 -9.15 15.43 -23.66
C SER A 65 -8.59 14.02 -23.54
N GLN A 66 -7.48 13.70 -24.22
CA GLN A 66 -6.85 12.37 -24.16
C GLN A 66 -6.29 12.06 -22.77
N VAL A 67 -5.75 13.07 -22.08
CA VAL A 67 -5.30 12.94 -20.69
C VAL A 67 -6.49 12.73 -19.76
N PHE A 68 -7.56 13.51 -19.90
CA PHE A 68 -8.76 13.37 -19.08
C PHE A 68 -9.42 11.99 -19.21
N TYR A 69 -9.66 11.52 -20.45
CA TYR A 69 -10.19 10.17 -20.68
C TYR A 69 -9.25 9.07 -20.16
N GLY A 70 -7.94 9.29 -20.25
CA GLY A 70 -6.95 8.41 -19.64
C GLY A 70 -7.10 8.35 -18.12
N GLY A 71 -7.23 9.50 -17.47
CA GLY A 71 -7.45 9.59 -16.03
C GLY A 71 -8.72 8.89 -15.58
N VAL A 72 -9.86 9.15 -16.22
CA VAL A 72 -11.15 8.51 -15.89
C VAL A 72 -11.07 6.98 -16.03
N ALA A 73 -10.48 6.49 -17.11
CA ALA A 73 -10.30 5.05 -17.32
C ALA A 73 -9.39 4.43 -16.23
N GLY A 74 -8.25 5.07 -15.94
CA GLY A 74 -7.32 4.64 -14.91
C GLY A 74 -7.97 4.60 -13.52
N SER A 75 -8.67 5.66 -13.14
CA SER A 75 -9.40 5.74 -11.87
C SER A 75 -10.47 4.65 -11.75
N THR A 76 -11.26 4.42 -12.79
CA THR A 76 -12.31 3.39 -12.78
C THR A 76 -11.72 2.00 -12.55
N ILE A 77 -10.67 1.65 -13.29
CA ILE A 77 -9.95 0.38 -13.11
C ILE A 77 -9.34 0.29 -11.72
N GLY A 78 -8.79 1.39 -11.19
CA GLY A 78 -8.21 1.45 -9.85
C GLY A 78 -9.21 1.11 -8.75
N VAL A 79 -10.43 1.66 -8.84
CA VAL A 79 -11.52 1.35 -7.89
C VAL A 79 -11.92 -0.12 -7.99
N VAL A 80 -12.20 -0.62 -9.20
CA VAL A 80 -12.62 -2.01 -9.42
C VAL A 80 -11.54 -2.98 -8.93
N TRP A 81 -10.29 -2.72 -9.27
CA TRP A 81 -9.16 -3.53 -8.85
C TRP A 81 -8.97 -3.52 -7.34
N PHE A 82 -9.15 -2.37 -6.68
CA PHE A 82 -9.08 -2.28 -5.22
C PHE A 82 -10.11 -3.19 -4.54
N PHE A 83 -11.39 -3.10 -4.91
CA PHE A 83 -12.39 -3.98 -4.30
C PHE A 83 -12.16 -5.45 -4.64
N PHE A 84 -11.72 -5.75 -5.86
CA PHE A 84 -11.36 -7.12 -6.22
C PHE A 84 -10.23 -7.66 -5.33
N THR A 85 -9.16 -6.89 -5.09
CA THR A 85 -8.05 -7.33 -4.24
C THR A 85 -8.46 -7.44 -2.77
N GLN A 86 -9.26 -6.49 -2.27
CA GLN A 86 -9.68 -6.47 -0.86
C GLN A 86 -10.72 -7.56 -0.55
N GLU A 87 -11.72 -7.75 -1.39
CA GLU A 87 -12.83 -8.68 -1.09
C GLU A 87 -12.56 -10.10 -1.58
N VAL A 88 -11.92 -10.26 -2.74
CA VAL A 88 -11.73 -11.58 -3.37
C VAL A 88 -10.36 -12.17 -3.05
N LEU A 89 -9.28 -11.40 -3.18
CA LEU A 89 -7.91 -11.94 -3.03
C LEU A 89 -7.45 -12.01 -1.57
N THR A 90 -7.80 -11.03 -0.74
CA THR A 90 -7.40 -11.00 0.67
C THR A 90 -7.76 -12.28 1.45
N PRO A 91 -8.95 -12.90 1.32
CA PRO A 91 -9.25 -14.16 2.00
C PRO A 91 -8.46 -15.37 1.44
N LEU A 92 -7.85 -15.25 0.26
CA LEU A 92 -7.02 -16.30 -0.34
C LEU A 92 -5.56 -16.22 0.09
N PHE A 93 -5.06 -15.04 0.51
CA PHE A 93 -3.67 -14.86 0.91
C PHE A 93 -3.20 -15.81 2.02
N PRO A 94 -3.95 -16.06 3.10
CA PRO A 94 -3.53 -17.03 4.12
C PRO A 94 -3.39 -18.46 3.58
N LYS A 95 -4.25 -18.84 2.63
CA LYS A 95 -4.22 -20.16 2.00
C LYS A 95 -3.01 -20.32 1.09
N ILE A 96 -2.68 -19.27 0.32
CA ILE A 96 -1.51 -19.24 -0.57
C ILE A 96 -0.22 -19.23 0.24
N ALA A 97 -0.16 -18.47 1.34
CA ALA A 97 1.00 -18.41 2.21
C ALA A 97 1.31 -19.75 2.90
N ALA A 98 0.30 -20.60 3.12
CA ALA A 98 0.45 -21.94 3.68
C ALA A 98 0.93 -23.01 2.68
N TRP A 99 1.16 -22.67 1.40
CA TRP A 99 1.66 -23.64 0.42
C TRP A 99 3.14 -23.99 0.65
N PRO A 100 3.58 -25.22 0.33
CA PRO A 100 4.97 -25.64 0.52
C PRO A 100 5.98 -24.76 -0.23
N ILE A 101 5.61 -24.27 -1.41
CA ILE A 101 6.46 -23.36 -2.20
C ILE A 101 6.58 -21.99 -1.51
N SER A 102 5.50 -21.50 -0.92
CA SER A 102 5.46 -20.23 -0.16
C SER A 102 6.31 -20.34 1.11
N GLU A 103 6.21 -21.47 1.81
CA GLU A 103 7.04 -21.77 2.98
C GLU A 103 8.52 -21.87 2.61
N PHE A 104 8.86 -22.52 1.49
CA PHE A 104 10.22 -22.61 0.97
C PHE A 104 10.84 -21.22 0.70
N PHE A 105 10.06 -20.31 0.10
CA PHE A 105 10.51 -18.93 -0.15
C PHE A 105 10.32 -17.98 1.04
N LEU A 106 9.85 -18.48 2.19
CA LEU A 106 9.57 -17.68 3.39
C LEU A 106 8.58 -16.53 3.11
N VAL A 107 7.60 -16.76 2.24
CA VAL A 107 6.52 -15.80 1.95
C VAL A 107 5.69 -15.60 3.21
N ARG A 108 5.57 -14.36 3.66
CA ARG A 108 4.80 -13.99 4.86
C ARG A 108 3.53 -13.25 4.47
N ASP A 109 2.41 -13.69 5.02
CA ASP A 109 1.17 -12.93 4.97
C ASP A 109 1.13 -11.93 6.13
N THR A 110 1.10 -10.64 5.81
CA THR A 110 0.99 -9.53 6.77
C THR A 110 -0.36 -8.80 6.65
N SER A 111 -1.28 -9.32 5.85
CA SER A 111 -2.50 -8.62 5.45
C SER A 111 -3.39 -8.23 6.63
N LEU A 112 -3.38 -9.01 7.72
CA LEU A 112 -4.17 -8.76 8.93
C LEU A 112 -3.44 -7.91 9.99
N ILE A 113 -2.15 -7.62 9.79
CA ILE A 113 -1.35 -6.87 10.76
C ILE A 113 -1.53 -5.36 10.50
N PRO A 114 -2.08 -4.58 11.45
CA PRO A 114 -2.41 -3.17 11.21
C PRO A 114 -1.18 -2.28 11.07
N ASN A 115 -0.11 -2.56 11.81
CA ASN A 115 1.17 -1.85 11.72
C ASN A 115 2.31 -2.86 11.77
N ILE A 116 2.82 -3.22 10.58
CA ILE A 116 3.88 -4.22 10.45
C ILE A 116 5.18 -3.79 11.13
N LEU A 117 5.57 -2.51 11.02
CA LEU A 117 6.81 -2.01 11.59
C LEU A 117 6.79 -2.07 13.11
N TRP A 118 5.68 -1.68 13.73
CA TRP A 118 5.51 -1.77 15.17
C TRP A 118 5.44 -3.23 15.64
N PHE A 119 4.73 -4.08 14.91
CA PHE A 119 4.64 -5.50 15.21
C PHE A 119 6.02 -6.17 15.16
N GLU A 120 6.77 -5.99 14.07
CA GLU A 120 8.11 -6.54 13.93
C GLU A 120 9.08 -6.01 14.99
N TYR A 121 9.01 -4.71 15.30
CA TYR A 121 9.83 -4.11 16.35
C TYR A 121 9.57 -4.75 17.72
N THR A 122 8.30 -4.88 18.12
CA THR A 122 7.92 -5.43 19.43
C THR A 122 8.27 -6.91 19.56
N VAL A 123 7.97 -7.71 18.52
CA VAL A 123 8.30 -9.14 18.49
C VAL A 123 9.82 -9.34 18.56
N THR A 124 10.58 -8.65 17.72
CA THR A 124 12.05 -8.77 17.68
C THR A 124 12.69 -8.35 19.00
N ARG A 125 12.23 -7.23 19.58
CA ARG A 125 12.72 -6.74 20.88
C ARG A 125 12.39 -7.71 22.02
N SER A 126 11.21 -8.32 22.01
CA SER A 126 10.82 -9.28 23.05
C SER A 126 11.66 -10.56 22.96
N GLU A 127 11.89 -11.07 21.75
CA GLU A 127 12.66 -12.29 21.52
C GLU A 127 14.15 -12.09 21.87
N ALA A 128 14.73 -10.92 21.54
CA ALA A 128 16.09 -10.57 21.93
C ALA A 128 16.27 -10.59 23.47
N ARG A 129 15.32 -10.01 24.22
CA ARG A 129 15.32 -10.03 25.69
C ARG A 129 15.19 -11.44 26.26
N ASN A 130 14.32 -12.27 25.68
CA ASN A 130 14.14 -13.66 26.11
C ASN A 130 15.42 -14.48 25.91
N ARG A 131 16.14 -14.28 24.79
CA ARG A 131 17.42 -14.94 24.53
C ARG A 131 18.52 -14.48 25.47
N GLN A 132 18.61 -13.18 25.74
CA GLN A 132 19.56 -12.63 26.72
C GLN A 132 19.37 -13.25 28.12
N ARG A 133 18.12 -13.40 28.58
CA ARG A 133 17.82 -14.07 29.86
C ARG A 133 18.31 -15.53 29.87
N LYS A 134 18.01 -16.29 28.82
CA LYS A 134 18.44 -17.71 28.70
C LYS A 134 19.96 -17.88 28.66
N LEU A 135 20.69 -16.93 28.07
CA LEU A 135 22.15 -16.92 28.05
C LEU A 135 22.73 -16.63 29.45
N GLY A 136 22.17 -15.65 30.17
CA GLY A 136 22.61 -15.31 31.53
C GLY A 136 22.44 -16.46 32.53
N THR A 137 21.35 -17.25 32.42
CA THR A 137 21.12 -18.42 33.29
C THR A 137 22.04 -19.60 32.99
N LYS A 138 22.64 -19.69 31.79
CA LYS A 138 23.60 -20.76 31.43
C LYS A 138 25.03 -20.48 31.90
N LEU A 139 25.31 -19.26 32.35
CA LEU A 139 26.63 -18.80 32.79
C LEU A 139 26.78 -18.79 34.33
N GLN A 140 25.75 -19.21 35.05
CA GLN A 140 25.78 -19.50 36.49
C GLN A 140 25.73 -21.02 36.70
#